data_AF-A0A931VEE8-F1
#
_entry.id   AF-A0A931VEE8-F1
#
_cell.length_a   1.000
_cell.length_b   1.000
_cell.length_c   1.000
_cell.angle_alpha   90.00
_cell.angle_beta   90.00
_cell.angle_gamma   90.00
#
_symmetry.space_group_name_H-M   'P 1'
#
loop_
_entity.id
_entity.type
_entity.pdbx_description
1 polymer ?
#
loop_
_entity_poly.entity_id
_entity_poly.type
_entity_poly.pdbx_seq_one_letter_code
_entity_poly.pdbx_strand_id
1 'polypeptide(L)'
;MSFFHRFSSLTQNKAVLFQLLAFGTLAVIFIVLGIFLLRPSSPTQDGSVITPTPQVVVFTTPNNGASNVGIYDTITLTFSIPLTPDQQRDVAIIADPPILADRQWQEDNKTLVLTPQTALTENQRYRLKIDAPIVKSSLSFTTTTAAQTTKQEITSSGLTEQEVARQYPWYKNLPLFTGKYFVTFDLEKKVFNAKLFISRPAQTNVLKDLVKEHLREMGVDLTKYQIVWEIEE
;
A
#
# COMPACT_ATOMS: atom_id res chain seq x y z
N MET A 1 -45.98 -66.45 -39.75
CA MET A 1 -45.31 -67.73 -40.08
C MET A 1 -44.27 -67.44 -41.15
N SER A 2 -43.02 -67.91 -41.00
CA SER A 2 -41.89 -68.00 -41.98
C SER A 2 -41.78 -66.92 -43.07
N PHE A 3 -40.79 -66.02 -43.14
CA PHE A 3 -39.33 -66.08 -42.90
C PHE A 3 -38.54 -66.96 -43.91
N PHE A 4 -38.05 -66.31 -44.98
CA PHE A 4 -36.98 -66.67 -45.94
C PHE A 4 -36.55 -65.32 -46.60
N HIS A 5 -35.33 -65.04 -47.09
CA HIS A 5 -34.32 -65.90 -47.73
C HIS A 5 -32.87 -65.42 -47.44
N ARG A 6 -31.86 -66.27 -47.69
CA ARG A 6 -30.41 -65.99 -47.54
C ARG A 6 -29.72 -65.48 -48.81
N PHE A 7 -28.64 -64.71 -48.59
CA PHE A 7 -27.43 -64.43 -49.39
C PHE A 7 -27.14 -65.11 -50.74
N SER A 8 -26.69 -64.28 -51.69
CA SER A 8 -25.63 -64.51 -52.70
C SER A 8 -25.14 -63.11 -53.19
N SER A 9 -23.96 -62.85 -53.78
CA SER A 9 -22.84 -63.71 -54.21
C SER A 9 -21.46 -63.10 -53.80
N LEU A 10 -20.44 -63.11 -54.70
CA LEU A 10 -19.08 -62.55 -54.54
C LEU A 10 -18.48 -62.21 -55.94
N THR A 11 -17.35 -61.48 -55.93
CA THR A 11 -16.31 -61.30 -56.98
C THR A 11 -16.55 -60.45 -58.26
N GLN A 12 -15.75 -59.37 -58.37
CA GLN A 12 -14.83 -58.94 -59.48
C GLN A 12 -14.44 -57.46 -59.24
N ASN A 13 -13.25 -56.91 -59.48
CA ASN A 13 -11.97 -57.41 -60.02
C ASN A 13 -10.77 -56.82 -59.22
N LYS A 14 -9.60 -57.47 -59.27
CA LYS A 14 -8.31 -56.92 -58.82
C LYS A 14 -7.33 -56.87 -60.00
N ALA A 15 -6.32 -56.01 -59.89
CA ALA A 15 -5.03 -56.06 -60.61
C ALA A 15 -5.00 -55.66 -62.11
N VAL A 16 -5.27 -54.38 -62.37
CA VAL A 16 -4.69 -53.56 -63.46
C VAL A 16 -4.51 -52.16 -62.85
N LEU A 17 -3.36 -51.46 -62.86
CA LEU A 17 -2.01 -51.76 -63.33
C LEU A 17 -1.02 -51.05 -62.37
N PHE A 18 0.08 -51.71 -61.96
CA PHE A 18 1.18 -51.02 -61.27
C PHE A 18 2.02 -50.20 -62.27
N GLN A 19 2.82 -49.27 -61.75
CA GLN A 19 3.82 -48.43 -62.45
C GLN A 19 3.33 -47.16 -63.16
N LEU A 20 3.40 -46.05 -62.42
CA LEU A 20 4.38 -45.02 -62.78
C LEU A 20 5.09 -44.55 -61.50
N LEU A 21 6.35 -44.99 -61.34
CA LEU A 21 7.23 -44.45 -60.30
C LEU A 21 7.61 -43.02 -60.67
N ALA A 22 7.41 -42.09 -59.74
CA ALA A 22 8.24 -40.90 -59.64
C ALA A 22 8.39 -40.54 -58.15
N PHE A 23 9.63 -40.42 -57.69
CA PHE A 23 10.04 -39.95 -56.37
C PHE A 23 9.68 -40.81 -55.14
N GLY A 24 10.54 -41.79 -54.84
CA GLY A 24 11.12 -41.81 -53.48
C GLY A 24 12.03 -40.57 -53.30
N THR A 25 12.42 -40.14 -52.10
CA THR A 25 12.59 -40.85 -50.83
C THR A 25 12.60 -39.84 -49.65
N LEU A 26 12.78 -40.36 -48.42
CA LEU A 26 13.10 -39.65 -47.17
C LEU A 26 11.96 -39.02 -46.35
N ALA A 27 12.28 -38.77 -45.07
CA ALA A 27 11.45 -38.18 -44.00
C ALA A 27 10.32 -39.04 -43.40
N VAL A 28 10.69 -40.23 -42.90
CA VAL A 28 10.18 -40.66 -41.60
C VAL A 28 10.73 -39.68 -40.55
N ILE A 29 9.93 -38.70 -40.13
CA ILE A 29 10.05 -37.82 -38.93
C ILE A 29 8.79 -36.91 -38.92
N PHE A 30 8.28 -36.53 -37.74
CA PHE A 30 7.03 -35.76 -37.49
C PHE A 30 5.67 -36.50 -37.47
N ILE A 31 5.57 -37.62 -36.73
CA ILE A 31 4.29 -38.04 -36.10
C ILE A 31 4.43 -38.04 -34.57
N VAL A 32 4.96 -36.93 -34.01
CA VAL A 32 5.08 -36.70 -32.55
C VAL A 32 4.73 -35.24 -32.16
N LEU A 33 4.10 -34.47 -33.06
CA LEU A 33 3.79 -33.04 -32.80
C LEU A 33 2.35 -32.63 -33.19
N GLY A 34 1.39 -33.56 -33.06
CA GLY A 34 0.01 -33.40 -33.53
C GLY A 34 -1.10 -33.61 -32.50
N ILE A 35 -0.78 -33.78 -31.20
CA ILE A 35 -1.78 -34.01 -30.13
C ILE A 35 -1.50 -33.07 -28.94
N PHE A 36 -1.63 -31.76 -29.16
CA PHE A 36 -1.47 -30.76 -28.09
C PHE A 36 -2.41 -29.54 -28.18
N LEU A 37 -3.50 -29.61 -28.96
CA LEU A 37 -4.34 -28.43 -29.27
C LEU A 37 -5.86 -28.62 -29.10
N LEU A 38 -6.32 -29.50 -28.22
CA LEU A 38 -7.68 -29.44 -27.66
C LEU A 38 -7.68 -29.81 -26.16
N ARG A 39 -7.09 -28.95 -25.33
CA ARG A 39 -7.48 -28.90 -23.91
C ARG A 39 -8.88 -28.26 -23.86
N PRO A 40 -9.86 -28.78 -23.10
CA PRO A 40 -11.10 -28.05 -22.87
C PRO A 40 -10.77 -26.72 -22.21
N SER A 41 -11.28 -25.62 -22.76
CA SER A 41 -11.13 -24.31 -22.14
C SER A 41 -11.90 -24.30 -20.83
N SER A 42 -11.18 -24.17 -19.71
CA SER A 42 -11.78 -23.83 -18.41
C SER A 42 -12.71 -22.63 -18.59
N PRO A 43 -13.89 -22.59 -17.94
CA PRO A 43 -14.74 -21.42 -18.01
C PRO A 43 -13.95 -20.21 -17.49
N THR A 44 -13.85 -19.17 -18.32
CA THR A 44 -13.27 -17.89 -17.92
C THR A 44 -14.09 -17.35 -16.76
N GLN A 45 -13.59 -17.50 -15.54
CA GLN A 45 -14.00 -16.59 -14.48
C GLN A 45 -13.55 -15.20 -14.93
N ASP A 46 -14.51 -14.31 -15.10
CA ASP A 46 -14.28 -12.87 -15.22
C ASP A 46 -13.83 -12.35 -13.85
N GLY A 47 -12.61 -12.77 -13.48
CA GLY A 47 -11.89 -12.24 -12.34
C GLY A 47 -11.42 -10.86 -12.73
N SER A 48 -12.22 -9.85 -12.37
CA SER A 48 -11.77 -8.46 -12.36
C SER A 48 -10.37 -8.40 -11.79
N VAL A 49 -9.39 -8.02 -12.61
CA VAL A 49 -8.03 -7.74 -12.17
C VAL A 49 -8.12 -6.51 -11.29
N ILE A 50 -8.34 -6.74 -9.99
CA ILE A 50 -8.07 -5.75 -8.97
C ILE A 50 -6.56 -5.57 -8.94
N THR A 51 -6.06 -4.67 -9.79
CA THR A 51 -4.74 -4.08 -9.61
C THR A 51 -4.71 -3.60 -8.16
N PRO A 52 -3.85 -4.18 -7.29
CA PRO A 52 -3.79 -3.73 -5.92
C PRO A 52 -3.36 -2.27 -5.96
N THR A 53 -4.23 -1.38 -5.50
CA THR A 53 -3.86 0.02 -5.24
C THR A 53 -2.56 0.02 -4.44
N PRO A 54 -1.58 0.91 -4.72
CA PRO A 54 -0.39 1.04 -3.88
C PRO A 54 -0.78 1.41 -2.44
N GLN A 55 -0.92 0.40 -1.57
CA GLN A 55 -1.44 0.57 -0.20
C GLN A 55 -0.30 0.59 0.81
N VAL A 56 0.56 1.60 0.71
CA VAL A 56 1.71 1.78 1.59
C VAL A 56 1.85 3.23 2.01
N VAL A 57 1.25 3.59 3.15
CA VAL A 57 1.68 4.74 3.94
C VAL A 57 1.66 4.32 5.40
N VAL A 58 2.82 4.39 6.05
CA VAL A 58 2.95 4.32 7.51
C VAL A 58 3.31 5.73 7.97
N PHE A 59 2.35 6.43 8.57
CA PHE A 59 2.63 7.70 9.24
C PHE A 59 3.37 7.43 10.55
N THR A 60 4.30 8.31 10.91
CA THR A 60 5.12 8.15 12.12
C THR A 60 5.13 9.43 12.93
N THR A 61 4.83 9.34 14.22
CA THR A 61 5.21 10.38 15.21
C THR A 61 6.32 9.76 16.06
N PRO A 62 7.51 10.37 16.19
CA PRO A 62 7.99 11.55 15.46
C PRO A 62 8.08 11.31 13.94
N ASN A 63 7.97 12.40 13.17
CA ASN A 63 8.09 12.37 11.70
C ASN A 63 9.49 11.90 11.27
N ASN A 64 9.60 11.28 10.10
CA ASN A 64 10.91 10.95 9.53
C ASN A 64 11.76 12.22 9.32
N GLY A 65 12.95 12.24 9.90
CA GLY A 65 13.89 13.36 9.89
C GLY A 65 13.74 14.31 11.08
N ALA A 66 12.78 14.10 11.99
CA ALA A 66 12.54 14.98 13.13
C ALA A 66 13.77 15.15 14.02
N SER A 67 14.03 16.38 14.45
CA SER A 67 14.92 16.74 15.55
C SER A 67 14.11 17.11 16.80
N ASN A 68 14.80 17.26 17.93
CA ASN A 68 14.22 17.68 19.21
C ASN A 68 13.17 16.72 19.80
N VAL A 69 13.23 15.44 19.43
CA VAL A 69 12.37 14.42 20.05
C VAL A 69 12.77 14.23 21.51
N GLY A 70 11.82 14.27 22.43
CA GLY A 70 12.06 14.03 23.84
C GLY A 70 12.54 12.59 24.08
N ILE A 71 13.46 12.42 25.03
CA ILE A 71 14.01 11.11 25.41
C ILE A 71 12.97 10.11 25.98
N TYR A 72 11.72 10.53 26.19
CA TYR A 72 10.60 9.68 26.64
C TYR A 72 9.41 9.67 25.66
N ASP A 73 9.54 10.30 24.49
CA ASP A 73 8.42 10.45 23.56
C ASP A 73 8.01 9.10 22.97
N THR A 74 6.70 8.87 22.89
CA THR A 74 6.13 7.67 22.28
C THR A 74 6.32 7.70 20.76
N ILE A 75 6.66 6.57 20.17
CA ILE A 75 6.74 6.41 18.72
C ILE A 75 5.43 5.77 18.23
N THR A 76 4.61 6.52 17.52
CA THR A 76 3.33 6.06 16.96
C THR A 76 3.48 5.74 15.48
N LEU A 77 3.01 4.56 15.06
CA LEU A 77 2.96 4.11 13.66
C LEU A 77 1.49 3.92 13.24
N THR A 78 1.03 4.61 12.21
CA THR A 78 -0.36 4.51 11.71
C THR A 78 -0.40 3.99 10.28
N PHE A 79 -1.13 2.89 10.06
CA PHE A 79 -1.28 2.20 8.78
C PHE A 79 -2.51 2.70 8.00
N SER A 80 -2.45 2.65 6.67
CA SER A 80 -3.52 3.10 5.76
C SER A 80 -4.83 2.32 5.88
N ILE A 81 -4.74 1.03 6.22
CA ILE A 81 -5.86 0.11 6.42
C ILE A 81 -5.74 -0.59 7.78
N PRO A 82 -6.85 -1.06 8.38
CA PRO A 82 -6.79 -1.89 9.58
C PRO A 82 -6.06 -3.21 9.28
N LEU A 83 -5.17 -3.63 10.18
CA LEU A 83 -4.49 -4.92 10.12
C LEU A 83 -5.27 -5.97 10.92
N THR A 84 -5.33 -7.20 10.41
CA THR A 84 -5.85 -8.34 11.18
C THR A 84 -4.90 -8.70 12.34
N PRO A 85 -5.37 -9.40 13.39
CA PRO A 85 -4.50 -9.84 14.50
C PRO A 85 -3.28 -10.66 14.07
N ASP A 86 -3.34 -11.34 12.92
CA ASP A 86 -2.21 -12.08 12.35
C ASP A 86 -1.21 -11.10 11.72
N GLN A 87 -1.70 -10.18 10.87
CA GLN A 87 -0.87 -9.14 10.27
C GLN A 87 -0.20 -8.23 11.30
N GLN A 88 -0.90 -7.94 12.41
CA GLN A 88 -0.38 -7.16 13.54
C GLN A 88 0.79 -7.85 14.25
N ARG A 89 0.77 -9.19 14.38
CA ARG A 89 1.86 -9.98 14.97
C ARG A 89 3.09 -10.00 14.08
N ASP A 90 2.89 -9.98 12.77
CA ASP A 90 3.96 -10.00 11.76
C ASP A 90 4.61 -8.62 11.54
N VAL A 91 4.13 -7.53 12.18
CA VAL A 91 4.80 -6.23 12.14
C VAL A 91 6.08 -6.25 12.97
N ALA A 92 7.23 -6.32 12.29
CA ALA A 92 8.56 -6.20 12.87
C ALA A 92 9.06 -4.74 12.81
N ILE A 93 9.73 -4.32 13.89
CA ILE A 93 10.30 -2.97 14.01
C ILE A 93 11.72 -3.13 14.54
N ILE A 94 12.69 -2.64 13.78
CA ILE A 94 14.11 -2.78 14.08
C ILE A 94 14.70 -1.38 14.23
N ALA A 95 15.05 -1.02 15.46
CA ALA A 95 15.68 0.25 15.79
C ALA A 95 17.23 0.14 15.81
N ASP A 96 17.90 1.18 15.33
CA ASP A 96 19.35 1.35 15.32
C ASP A 96 19.71 2.80 15.71
N PRO A 97 20.24 3.06 16.93
CA PRO A 97 20.51 2.09 17.99
C PRO A 97 19.24 1.36 18.50
N PRO A 98 19.38 0.18 19.15
CA PRO A 98 18.24 -0.54 19.72
C PRO A 98 17.42 0.31 20.71
N ILE A 99 16.11 0.15 20.67
CA ILE A 99 15.15 0.76 21.60
C ILE A 99 14.39 -0.38 22.27
N LEU A 100 14.33 -0.35 23.61
CA LEU A 100 13.40 -1.18 24.38
C LEU A 100 12.10 -0.41 24.54
N ALA A 101 10.99 -0.96 24.03
CA ALA A 101 9.69 -0.29 24.06
C ALA A 101 8.55 -1.29 24.24
N ASP A 102 7.55 -0.90 25.03
CA ASP A 102 6.25 -1.58 25.09
C ASP A 102 5.48 -1.31 23.80
N ARG A 103 4.76 -2.32 23.29
CA ARG A 103 4.01 -2.26 22.03
C ARG A 103 2.52 -2.40 22.29
N GLN A 104 1.71 -1.42 21.87
CA GLN A 104 0.26 -1.45 22.02
C GLN A 104 -0.45 -1.05 20.71
N TRP A 105 -1.29 -1.95 20.19
CA TRP A 105 -2.25 -1.63 19.14
C TRP A 105 -3.47 -0.90 19.72
N GLN A 106 -3.97 0.09 18.98
CA GLN A 106 -5.19 0.84 19.30
C GLN A 106 -6.43 0.13 18.76
N GLU A 107 -7.61 0.51 19.27
CA GLU A 107 -8.90 -0.13 18.93
C GLU A 107 -9.26 -0.03 17.45
N ASP A 108 -8.70 0.94 16.73
CA ASP A 108 -8.88 1.11 15.28
C ASP A 108 -8.19 0.03 14.43
N ASN A 109 -7.34 -0.80 15.04
CA ASN A 109 -6.48 -1.80 14.40
C ASN A 109 -5.55 -1.23 13.32
N LYS A 110 -5.33 0.10 13.32
CA LYS A 110 -4.47 0.84 12.39
C LYS A 110 -3.29 1.49 13.07
N THR A 111 -3.39 1.81 14.36
CA THR A 111 -2.32 2.53 15.06
C THR A 111 -1.62 1.62 16.07
N LEU A 112 -0.30 1.55 15.94
CA LEU A 112 0.61 0.90 16.88
C LEU A 112 1.42 1.97 17.60
N VAL A 113 1.30 2.01 18.93
CA VAL A 113 2.10 2.88 19.80
C VAL A 113 3.27 2.07 20.36
N LEU A 114 4.46 2.66 20.35
CA LEU A 114 5.66 2.18 21.01
C LEU A 114 6.02 3.16 22.14
N THR A 115 6.05 2.68 23.38
CA THR A 115 6.44 3.50 24.54
C THR A 115 7.82 3.07 25.01
N PRO A 116 8.86 3.93 24.94
CA PRO A 116 10.19 3.57 25.45
C PRO A 116 10.14 3.16 26.93
N GLN A 117 10.66 1.97 27.24
CA GLN A 117 10.73 1.45 28.63
C GLN A 117 11.80 2.17 29.45
N THR A 118 12.79 2.75 28.78
CA THR A 118 13.88 3.55 29.35
C THR A 118 14.05 4.82 28.54
N ALA A 119 14.62 5.86 29.15
CA ALA A 119 15.04 7.05 28.43
C ALA A 119 15.91 6.69 27.22
N LEU A 120 15.61 7.27 26.07
CA LEU A 120 16.49 7.24 24.91
C LEU A 120 17.76 8.06 25.20
N THR A 121 18.87 7.73 24.54
CA THR A 121 20.12 8.49 24.68
C THR A 121 19.94 9.90 24.11
N GLU A 122 20.37 10.95 24.82
CA GLU A 122 20.32 12.32 24.31
C GLU A 122 21.17 12.52 23.04
N ASN A 123 20.73 13.44 22.15
CA ASN A 123 21.44 13.85 20.92
C ASN A 123 21.79 12.68 19.98
N GLN A 124 21.15 11.52 20.20
CA GLN A 124 21.32 10.32 19.43
C GLN A 124 20.35 10.29 18.26
N ARG A 125 20.86 10.02 17.06
CA ARG A 125 20.02 9.69 15.91
C ARG A 125 19.63 8.22 15.97
N TYR A 126 18.33 7.96 16.01
CA TYR A 126 17.73 6.64 15.87
C TYR A 126 17.22 6.46 14.44
N ARG A 127 17.31 5.23 13.93
CA ARG A 127 16.75 4.78 12.64
C ARG A 127 15.85 3.59 12.92
N LEU A 128 14.58 3.64 12.54
CA LEU A 128 13.68 2.49 12.63
C LEU A 128 13.41 1.97 11.21
N LYS A 129 13.58 0.67 11.04
CA LYS A 129 13.07 -0.08 9.89
C LYS A 129 11.76 -0.74 10.32
N ILE A 130 10.73 -0.57 9.51
CA ILE A 130 9.40 -1.15 9.70
C ILE A 130 9.24 -2.19 8.60
N ASP A 131 9.09 -3.45 8.98
CA ASP A 131 8.78 -4.54 8.08
C ASP A 131 7.45 -5.14 8.50
N ALA A 132 6.39 -4.85 7.73
CA ALA A 132 5.04 -5.34 7.95
C ALA A 132 4.53 -6.07 6.70
N PRO A 133 3.55 -6.98 6.81
CA PRO A 133 3.09 -7.82 5.70
C PRO A 133 2.69 -7.07 4.42
N ILE A 134 2.19 -5.84 4.57
CA ILE A 134 1.73 -4.99 3.45
C ILE A 134 2.67 -3.82 3.14
N VAL A 135 3.62 -3.48 4.03
CA VAL A 135 4.47 -2.27 3.92
C VAL A 135 5.86 -2.52 4.49
N LYS A 136 6.88 -2.13 3.72
CA LYS A 136 8.23 -1.87 4.23
C LYS A 136 8.47 -0.36 4.24
N SER A 137 8.93 0.20 5.35
CA SER A 137 9.20 1.63 5.51
C SER A 137 10.42 1.86 6.41
N SER A 138 10.97 3.08 6.41
CA SER A 138 11.97 3.50 7.38
C SER A 138 11.79 4.95 7.78
N LEU A 139 12.05 5.23 9.06
CA LEU A 139 12.09 6.57 9.61
C LEU A 139 13.40 6.78 10.36
N SER A 140 13.73 8.03 10.63
CA SER A 140 14.77 8.38 11.60
C SER A 140 14.39 9.62 12.38
N PHE A 141 14.89 9.76 13.59
CA PHE A 141 14.76 10.96 14.39
C PHE A 141 16.00 11.19 15.24
N THR A 142 16.22 12.41 15.68
CA THR A 142 17.26 12.78 16.63
C THR A 142 16.62 13.26 17.91
N THR A 143 16.95 12.59 19.01
CA THR A 143 16.53 12.98 20.37
C THR A 143 17.23 14.23 20.85
N THR A 144 16.66 14.93 21.82
CA THR A 144 17.34 15.96 22.63
C THR A 144 17.06 15.71 24.11
N THR A 145 17.88 16.22 25.03
CA THR A 145 17.46 16.24 26.43
C THR A 145 16.24 17.15 26.55
N ALA A 146 15.09 16.50 26.74
CA ALA A 146 13.92 17.13 27.31
C ALA A 146 14.26 17.49 28.76
N ALA A 147 14.92 18.65 28.94
CA ALA A 147 14.80 19.37 30.19
C ALA A 147 13.30 19.47 30.47
N GLN A 148 12.85 18.98 31.63
CA GLN A 148 11.44 18.94 32.01
C GLN A 148 10.88 20.37 32.05
N THR A 149 10.41 20.83 30.89
CA THR A 149 9.96 22.19 30.68
C THR A 149 8.45 22.14 30.60
N THR A 150 7.84 22.52 31.72
CA THR A 150 6.41 22.66 32.00
C THR A 150 5.55 22.94 30.75
N LYS A 151 5.11 21.87 30.08
CA LYS A 151 4.09 21.84 29.01
C LYS A 151 4.11 23.05 28.05
N GLN A 152 5.29 23.36 27.52
CA GLN A 152 5.49 24.36 26.48
C GLN A 152 6.44 23.80 25.41
N GLU A 153 5.95 22.77 24.71
CA GLU A 153 6.59 22.28 23.50
C GLU A 153 6.59 23.41 22.46
N ILE A 154 7.78 23.92 22.13
CA ILE A 154 7.97 24.92 21.08
C ILE A 154 8.06 24.17 19.76
N THR A 155 7.04 24.29 18.92
CA THR A 155 7.03 23.73 17.57
C THR A 155 8.16 24.32 16.72
N SER A 156 8.51 23.68 15.60
CA SER A 156 9.59 24.16 14.72
C SER A 156 9.39 25.61 14.23
N SER A 157 8.14 26.09 14.19
CA SER A 157 7.77 27.48 13.90
C SER A 157 7.98 28.48 15.06
N GLY A 158 8.57 28.07 16.18
CA GLY A 158 8.80 28.92 17.35
C GLY A 158 7.55 29.22 18.18
N LEU A 159 6.46 28.46 18.02
CA LEU A 159 5.20 28.64 18.76
C LEU A 159 5.04 27.57 19.84
N THR A 160 4.54 27.91 21.02
CA THR A 160 4.21 26.88 22.03
C THR A 160 2.94 26.12 21.65
N GLU A 161 2.78 24.88 22.13
CA GLU A 161 1.55 24.07 21.99
C GLU A 161 0.28 24.89 22.29
N GLN A 162 0.29 25.70 23.36
CA GLN A 162 -0.85 26.54 23.76
C GLN A 162 -1.10 27.70 22.78
N GLU A 163 -0.05 28.28 22.20
CA GLU A 163 -0.19 29.32 21.16
C GLU A 163 -0.67 28.72 19.84
N VAL A 164 -0.20 27.52 19.47
CA VAL A 164 -0.70 26.77 18.31
C VAL A 164 -2.17 26.41 18.49
N ALA A 165 -2.58 25.90 19.66
CA ALA A 165 -3.99 25.59 19.94
C ALA A 165 -4.90 26.84 19.93
N ARG A 166 -4.36 28.03 20.24
CA ARG A 166 -5.08 29.31 20.14
C ARG A 166 -5.16 29.86 18.72
N GLN A 167 -4.06 29.83 17.96
CA GLN A 167 -4.00 30.37 16.59
C GLN A 167 -4.62 29.42 15.55
N TYR A 168 -4.49 28.12 15.77
CA TYR A 168 -4.91 27.05 14.85
C TYR A 168 -5.68 25.96 15.63
N PRO A 169 -6.92 26.21 16.09
CA PRO A 169 -7.68 25.25 16.92
C PRO A 169 -7.93 23.87 16.25
N TRP A 170 -7.87 23.83 14.92
CA TRP A 170 -7.97 22.65 14.06
C TRP A 170 -6.67 21.84 13.97
N TYR A 171 -5.51 22.39 14.37
CA TYR A 171 -4.19 21.78 14.16
C TYR A 171 -4.04 20.42 14.86
N LYS A 172 -4.64 20.27 16.05
CA LYS A 172 -4.68 19.00 16.79
C LYS A 172 -5.43 17.85 16.07
N ASN A 173 -6.25 18.17 15.06
CA ASN A 173 -6.98 17.20 14.25
C ASN A 173 -6.20 16.85 12.96
N LEU A 174 -4.99 17.39 12.78
CA LEU A 174 -4.09 17.07 11.69
C LEU A 174 -3.03 16.06 12.14
N PRO A 175 -2.48 15.25 11.21
CA PRO A 175 -2.80 15.22 9.77
C PRO A 175 -4.18 14.65 9.46
N LEU A 176 -4.86 15.19 8.44
CA LEU A 176 -5.98 14.48 7.82
C LEU A 176 -5.42 13.31 7.03
N PHE A 177 -5.94 12.11 7.26
CA PHE A 177 -5.52 10.94 6.50
C PHE A 177 -6.71 10.07 6.12
N THR A 178 -6.78 9.76 4.83
CA THR A 178 -7.69 8.78 4.25
C THR A 178 -6.89 7.88 3.31
N GLY A 179 -7.41 6.70 2.95
CA GLY A 179 -6.80 5.86 1.91
C GLY A 179 -6.77 6.48 0.49
N LYS A 180 -7.12 7.77 0.35
CA LYS A 180 -7.15 8.52 -0.92
C LYS A 180 -6.35 9.83 -0.88
N TYR A 181 -6.04 10.35 0.32
CA TYR A 181 -5.23 11.56 0.49
C TYR A 181 -4.67 11.70 1.90
N PHE A 182 -3.60 12.48 2.02
CA PHE A 182 -2.94 12.87 3.26
C PHE A 182 -2.74 14.39 3.28
N VAL A 183 -3.05 15.07 4.39
CA VAL A 183 -2.92 16.53 4.52
C VAL A 183 -2.25 16.90 5.85
N THR A 184 -1.11 17.58 5.77
CA THR A 184 -0.44 18.23 6.91
C THR A 184 -0.54 19.74 6.82
N PHE A 185 -0.24 20.44 7.91
CA PHE A 185 -0.02 21.88 7.92
C PHE A 185 1.40 22.19 8.39
N ASP A 186 2.12 22.95 7.57
CA ASP A 186 3.44 23.48 7.87
C ASP A 186 3.26 24.81 8.63
N LEU A 187 3.59 24.84 9.92
CA LEU A 187 3.41 26.02 10.77
C LEU A 187 4.35 27.19 10.43
N GLU A 188 5.53 26.90 9.85
CA GLU A 188 6.51 27.92 9.45
C GLU A 188 6.06 28.61 8.16
N LYS A 189 5.75 27.81 7.14
CA LYS A 189 5.32 28.29 5.81
C LYS A 189 3.85 28.70 5.79
N LYS A 190 3.06 28.26 6.78
CA LYS A 190 1.61 28.46 6.91
C LYS A 190 0.81 27.94 5.70
N VAL A 191 1.22 26.77 5.20
CA VAL A 191 0.58 26.09 4.06
C VAL A 191 0.12 24.69 4.45
N PHE A 192 -0.99 24.26 3.86
CA PHE A 192 -1.36 22.86 3.83
C PHE A 192 -0.57 22.14 2.74
N ASN A 193 -0.03 20.97 3.05
CA ASN A 193 0.57 20.08 2.06
C ASN A 193 -0.37 18.87 1.90
N ALA A 194 -1.04 18.77 0.75
CA ALA A 194 -2.03 17.75 0.44
C ALA A 194 -1.49 16.80 -0.63
N LYS A 195 -1.14 15.57 -0.22
CA LYS A 195 -0.74 14.46 -1.08
C LYS A 195 -1.97 13.64 -1.45
N LEU A 196 -2.20 13.43 -2.74
CA LEU A 196 -3.36 12.70 -3.26
C LEU A 196 -2.90 11.37 -3.86
N PHE A 197 -3.53 10.26 -3.46
CA PHE A 197 -3.25 8.93 -3.96
C PHE A 197 -4.27 8.59 -5.06
N ILE A 198 -3.87 8.67 -6.33
CA ILE A 198 -4.81 8.76 -7.47
C ILE A 198 -4.61 7.60 -8.46
N SER A 199 -5.41 6.55 -8.32
CA SER A 199 -5.40 5.44 -9.30
C SER A 199 -6.07 5.76 -10.65
N ARG A 200 -6.73 6.93 -10.80
CA ARG A 200 -7.39 7.39 -12.04
C ARG A 200 -7.40 8.92 -12.14
N PRO A 201 -6.73 9.56 -13.13
CA PRO A 201 -6.60 11.02 -13.21
C PRO A 201 -7.91 11.83 -13.11
N ALA A 202 -9.02 11.28 -13.62
CA ALA A 202 -10.34 11.92 -13.55
C ALA A 202 -10.85 12.18 -12.11
N GLN A 203 -10.32 11.49 -11.10
CA GLN A 203 -10.70 11.67 -9.69
C GLN A 203 -9.99 12.87 -9.03
N THR A 204 -8.97 13.48 -9.67
CA THR A 204 -8.13 14.52 -9.07
C THR A 204 -8.93 15.68 -8.50
N ASN A 205 -9.88 16.25 -9.26
CA ASN A 205 -10.66 17.39 -8.79
C ASN A 205 -11.62 16.99 -7.66
N VAL A 206 -12.24 15.81 -7.74
CA VAL A 206 -13.11 15.27 -6.70
C VAL A 206 -12.35 15.11 -5.37
N LEU A 207 -11.12 14.59 -5.40
CA LEU A 207 -10.28 14.45 -4.21
C LEU A 207 -9.82 15.81 -3.67
N LYS A 208 -9.47 16.76 -4.54
CA LYS A 208 -9.16 18.14 -4.13
C LYS A 208 -10.33 18.82 -3.43
N ASP A 209 -11.55 18.60 -3.90
CA ASP A 209 -12.74 19.20 -3.28
C ASP A 209 -13.13 18.50 -1.97
N LEU A 210 -12.98 17.17 -1.87
CA LEU A 210 -13.12 16.44 -0.61
C LEU A 210 -12.11 16.88 0.46
N VAL A 211 -10.85 17.11 0.09
CA VAL A 211 -9.82 17.67 0.99
C VAL A 211 -10.25 19.04 1.52
N LYS A 212 -10.70 19.93 0.63
CA LYS A 212 -11.19 21.26 1.04
C LYS A 212 -12.37 21.15 2.00
N GLU A 213 -13.28 20.22 1.76
CA GLU A 213 -14.47 20.07 2.61
C GLU A 213 -14.12 19.57 4.01
N HIS A 214 -13.33 18.50 4.16
CA HIS A 214 -12.89 18.04 5.48
C HIS A 214 -12.10 19.12 6.24
N LEU A 215 -11.30 19.95 5.55
CA LEU A 215 -10.64 21.10 6.18
C LEU A 215 -11.67 22.13 6.70
N ARG A 216 -12.71 22.47 5.92
CA ARG A 216 -13.79 23.37 6.38
C ARG A 216 -14.58 22.79 7.56
N GLU A 217 -14.89 21.50 7.55
CA GLU A 217 -15.61 20.81 8.63
C GLU A 217 -14.85 20.88 9.96
N MET A 218 -13.51 20.86 9.93
CA MET A 218 -12.67 21.09 11.11
C MET A 218 -12.59 22.57 11.55
N GLY A 219 -13.19 23.50 10.81
CA GLY A 219 -13.09 24.93 11.07
C GLY A 219 -11.87 25.63 10.45
N VAL A 220 -11.25 25.04 9.42
CA VAL A 220 -10.19 25.73 8.67
C VAL A 220 -10.79 26.77 7.72
N ASP A 221 -10.41 28.02 7.91
CA ASP A 221 -10.69 29.09 6.95
C ASP A 221 -9.72 29.02 5.76
N LEU A 222 -10.16 28.34 4.70
CA LEU A 222 -9.39 28.15 3.46
C LEU A 222 -9.10 29.44 2.67
N THR A 223 -9.63 30.60 3.07
CA THR A 223 -9.23 31.89 2.47
C THR A 223 -7.89 32.39 2.99
N LYS A 224 -7.44 31.89 4.15
CA LYS A 224 -6.22 32.32 4.85
C LYS A 224 -4.97 31.51 4.51
N TYR A 225 -5.12 30.33 3.92
CA TYR A 225 -4.03 29.36 3.73
C TYR A 225 -4.03 28.80 2.32
N GLN A 226 -2.83 28.58 1.78
CA GLN A 226 -2.67 27.87 0.52
C GLN A 226 -2.65 26.36 0.75
N ILE A 227 -3.13 25.58 -0.24
CA ILE A 227 -2.96 24.14 -0.29
C ILE A 227 -2.01 23.81 -1.44
N VAL A 228 -0.83 23.30 -1.11
CA VAL A 228 0.12 22.72 -2.06
C VAL A 228 -0.32 21.30 -2.36
N TRP A 229 -0.44 20.95 -3.64
CA TRP A 229 -0.92 19.63 -4.07
C TRP A 229 0.22 18.79 -4.63
N GLU A 230 0.40 17.61 -4.05
CA GLU A 230 1.25 16.55 -4.57
C GLU A 230 0.35 15.42 -5.09
N ILE A 231 0.64 14.87 -6.26
CA ILE A 231 -0.10 13.74 -6.84
C ILE A 231 0.83 12.55 -6.91
N GLU A 232 0.38 11.42 -6.38
CA GLU A 232 1.06 10.14 -6.39
C GLU A 232 0.16 9.14 -7.13
N GLU A 233 0.68 8.58 -8.22
CA GLU A 233 -0.02 7.68 -9.16
C GLU A 233 0.24 6.20 -8.86
#